data_AF-A0A2G5DU59-F1
#
_entry.id   AF-A0A2G5DU59-F1
#
_cell.length_a   1.000
_cell.length_b   1.000
_cell.length_c   1.000
_cell.angle_alpha   90.00
_cell.angle_beta   90.00
_cell.angle_gamma   90.00
#
_symmetry.space_group_name_H-M   'P 1'
#
loop_
_entity.id
_entity.type
_entity.pdbx_description
1 polymer ?
#
loop_
_entity_poly.entity_id
_entity_poly.type
_entity_poly.pdbx_seq_one_letter_code
_entity_poly.pdbx_strand_id
1 'polypeptide(L)'
;MQGSEELSIEELSSNLSTYKQQLHQVRKLLEDDPGNSEYADMEKELQEVIVLTEELLATAKQNPIPGLSIGSDAGASPSQRLSDETSPYAMDSNDMSESFERFPVGTKVQAVWSEDGEWYDATIESHTPNGYYVTYNEWGNREEVYSFLLKL
;
A
#
# COMPACT_ATOMS: atom_id res chain seq x y z
N MET A 1 24.23 -28.06 0.17
CA MET A 1 23.34 -27.43 -0.81
C MET A 1 22.98 -26.08 -0.23
N GLN A 2 23.48 -25.00 -0.82
CA GLN A 2 23.19 -23.64 -0.37
C GLN A 2 22.99 -22.81 -1.63
N GLY A 3 21.73 -22.77 -2.08
CA GLY A 3 21.28 -21.90 -3.16
C GLY A 3 21.06 -20.51 -2.56
N SER A 4 22.07 -19.67 -2.65
CA SER A 4 21.90 -18.23 -2.57
C SER A 4 21.49 -17.77 -3.96
N GLU A 5 20.19 -17.76 -4.21
CA GLU A 5 19.62 -17.15 -5.43
C GLU A 5 19.69 -15.63 -5.25
N GLU A 6 20.92 -15.10 -5.24
CA GLU A 6 21.17 -13.67 -5.41
C GLU A 6 20.96 -13.38 -6.89
N LEU A 7 19.80 -12.82 -7.23
CA LEU A 7 19.50 -12.31 -8.58
C LEU A 7 20.72 -11.50 -9.06
N SER A 8 21.34 -11.93 -10.14
CA SER A 8 22.60 -11.31 -10.61
C SER A 8 22.36 -9.87 -11.03
N ILE A 9 23.37 -9.00 -10.94
CA ILE A 9 23.30 -7.58 -11.36
C ILE A 9 22.68 -7.42 -12.75
N GLU A 10 23.01 -8.31 -13.69
CA GLU A 10 22.44 -8.32 -15.04
C GLU A 10 20.94 -8.61 -15.04
N GLU A 11 20.50 -9.58 -14.24
CA GLU A 11 19.10 -9.96 -14.09
C GLU A 11 18.29 -8.85 -13.43
N LEU A 12 18.80 -8.23 -12.37
CA LEU A 12 18.19 -7.06 -11.73
C LEU A 12 18.04 -5.90 -12.74
N SER A 13 19.02 -5.68 -13.62
CA SER A 13 18.94 -4.62 -14.64
C SER A 13 17.92 -4.92 -15.75
N SER A 14 17.76 -6.19 -16.10
CA SER A 14 16.75 -6.67 -17.06
C SER A 14 15.34 -6.54 -16.48
N ASN A 15 15.16 -6.98 -15.23
CA ASN A 15 13.90 -6.86 -14.50
C ASN A 15 13.52 -5.39 -14.30
N LEU A 16 14.48 -4.55 -13.91
CA LEU A 16 14.27 -3.09 -13.79
C LEU A 16 13.74 -2.47 -15.09
N SER A 17 14.30 -2.86 -16.23
CA SER A 17 13.86 -2.35 -17.54
C SER A 17 12.42 -2.78 -17.83
N THR A 18 12.08 -4.02 -17.49
CA THR A 18 10.72 -4.57 -17.61
C THR A 18 9.73 -3.81 -16.73
N TYR A 19 10.06 -3.60 -15.45
CA TYR A 19 9.20 -2.86 -14.52
C TYR A 19 8.97 -1.41 -14.98
N LYS A 20 10.01 -0.74 -15.51
CA LYS A 20 9.87 0.61 -16.08
C LYS A 20 8.93 0.65 -17.29
N GLN A 21 8.93 -0.39 -18.13
CA GLN A 21 7.99 -0.50 -19.24
C GLN A 21 6.55 -0.72 -18.75
N GLN A 22 6.36 -1.59 -17.76
CA GLN A 22 5.05 -1.82 -17.16
C GLN A 22 4.50 -0.55 -16.51
N LEU A 23 5.33 0.20 -15.79
CA LEU A 23 4.94 1.49 -15.20
C LEU A 23 4.45 2.48 -16.27
N HIS A 24 5.13 2.55 -17.42
CA HIS A 24 4.70 3.43 -18.51
C HIS A 24 3.34 3.00 -19.09
N GLN A 25 3.11 1.70 -19.23
CA GLN A 25 1.83 1.18 -19.71
C GLN A 25 0.69 1.48 -18.74
N VAL A 26 0.92 1.30 -17.43
CA VAL A 26 -0.07 1.59 -16.38
C VAL A 26 -0.38 3.09 -16.34
N ARG A 27 0.65 3.95 -16.43
CA ARG A 27 0.45 5.41 -16.55
C ARG A 27 -0.41 5.80 -17.72
N LYS A 28 -0.23 5.18 -18.88
CA LYS A 28 -1.05 5.45 -20.06
C LYS A 28 -2.51 5.07 -19.83
N LEU A 29 -2.76 3.95 -19.15
CA LEU A 29 -4.11 3.54 -18.78
C LEU A 29 -4.73 4.50 -17.75
N LEU A 30 -3.95 5.05 -16.83
CA LEU A 30 -4.38 6.10 -15.89
C LEU A 30 -4.65 7.44 -16.58
N GLU A 31 -3.98 7.75 -17.69
CA GLU A 31 -4.30 8.92 -18.51
C GLU A 31 -5.68 8.79 -19.17
N ASP A 32 -6.03 7.58 -19.62
CA ASP A 32 -7.33 7.27 -20.24
C ASP A 32 -8.45 7.12 -19.18
N ASP A 33 -8.15 6.56 -18.00
CA ASP A 33 -9.09 6.41 -16.87
C ASP A 33 -8.44 6.78 -15.51
N PRO A 34 -8.42 8.07 -15.15
CA PRO A 34 -7.82 8.54 -13.90
C PRO A 34 -8.64 8.18 -12.65
N GLY A 35 -9.84 7.61 -12.82
CA GLY A 35 -10.69 7.14 -11.73
C GLY A 35 -10.40 5.70 -11.30
N ASN A 36 -9.57 4.97 -12.06
CA ASN A 36 -9.27 3.59 -11.73
C ASN A 36 -8.23 3.48 -10.62
N SER A 37 -8.68 3.20 -9.39
CA SER A 37 -7.82 3.00 -8.22
C SER A 37 -6.87 1.80 -8.40
N GLU A 38 -7.28 0.75 -9.12
CA GLU A 38 -6.43 -0.43 -9.34
C GLU A 38 -5.16 -0.10 -10.13
N TYR A 39 -5.27 0.74 -11.16
CA TYR A 39 -4.08 1.20 -11.89
C TYR A 39 -3.24 2.17 -11.06
N ALA A 40 -3.86 2.98 -10.20
CA ALA A 40 -3.14 3.91 -9.34
C ALA A 40 -2.32 3.16 -8.27
N ASP A 41 -2.91 2.12 -7.69
CA ASP A 41 -2.22 1.24 -6.75
C ASP A 41 -1.08 0.48 -7.44
N MET A 42 -1.34 -0.08 -8.62
CA MET A 42 -0.32 -0.78 -9.42
C MET A 42 0.82 0.14 -9.88
N GLU A 43 0.54 1.41 -10.21
CA GLU A 43 1.55 2.42 -10.51
C GLU A 43 2.48 2.61 -9.31
N LYS A 44 1.89 2.80 -8.12
CA LYS A 44 2.63 3.04 -6.88
C LYS A 44 3.49 1.82 -6.50
N GLU A 45 2.94 0.61 -6.55
CA GLU A 45 3.67 -0.63 -6.26
C GLU A 45 4.82 -0.83 -7.24
N LEU A 46 4.59 -0.62 -8.55
CA LEU A 46 5.65 -0.70 -9.56
C LEU A 46 6.75 0.34 -9.32
N GLN A 47 6.42 1.56 -8.90
CA GLN A 47 7.41 2.56 -8.54
C GLN A 47 8.28 2.11 -7.36
N GLU A 48 7.69 1.53 -6.31
CA GLU A 48 8.44 1.03 -5.16
C GLU A 48 9.41 -0.10 -5.56
N VAL A 49 8.94 -1.05 -6.38
CA VAL A 49 9.79 -2.16 -6.88
C VAL A 49 10.94 -1.64 -7.74
N ILE A 50 10.69 -0.65 -8.60
CA ILE A 50 11.72 0.00 -9.41
C ILE A 50 12.79 0.63 -8.51
N VAL A 51 12.38 1.39 -7.49
CA VAL A 51 13.30 2.06 -6.56
C VAL A 51 14.14 1.05 -5.79
N LEU A 52 13.51 0.01 -5.24
CA LEU A 52 14.21 -1.05 -4.52
C LEU A 52 15.23 -1.77 -5.43
N THR A 53 14.84 -2.06 -6.67
CA THR A 53 15.73 -2.71 -7.64
C THR A 53 16.91 -1.81 -8.04
N GLU A 54 16.67 -0.50 -8.20
CA GLU A 54 17.73 0.49 -8.42
C GLU A 54 18.68 0.61 -7.23
N GLU A 55 18.16 0.58 -6.00
CA GLU A 55 18.97 0.59 -4.78
C GLU A 55 19.82 -0.68 -4.64
N LEU A 56 19.25 -1.85 -4.92
CA LEU A 56 19.97 -3.11 -4.94
C LEU A 56 21.06 -3.11 -6.02
N LEU A 57 20.77 -2.59 -7.22
CA LEU A 57 21.75 -2.42 -8.30
C LEU A 57 22.88 -1.45 -7.92
N ALA A 58 22.54 -0.33 -7.25
CA ALA A 58 23.50 0.64 -6.78
C ALA A 58 24.40 0.06 -5.70
N THR A 59 23.82 -0.68 -4.75
CA THR A 59 24.54 -1.35 -3.66
C THR A 59 25.43 -2.47 -4.18
N ALA A 60 24.91 -3.30 -5.10
CA ALA A 60 25.67 -4.36 -5.75
C ALA A 60 26.84 -3.83 -6.60
N LYS A 61 26.74 -2.57 -7.08
CA LYS A 61 27.84 -1.85 -7.74
C LYS A 61 28.80 -1.14 -6.78
N GLN A 62 28.50 -0.98 -5.49
CA GLN A 62 29.27 -0.15 -4.56
C GLN A 62 29.70 -0.86 -3.27
N ASN A 63 31.02 -0.95 -3.05
CA ASN A 63 31.68 -1.28 -1.78
C ASN A 63 31.88 0.03 -0.93
N PRO A 64 31.75 0.05 0.42
CA PRO A 64 30.92 1.06 1.15
C PRO A 64 31.59 2.31 1.85
N ILE A 65 30.84 3.46 1.84
CA ILE A 65 30.39 4.41 2.95
C ILE A 65 31.46 5.30 3.68
N PRO A 66 31.20 6.53 4.29
CA PRO A 66 29.95 7.28 4.59
C PRO A 66 29.90 8.82 4.26
N GLY A 67 28.68 9.37 4.22
CA GLY A 67 28.36 10.58 4.99
C GLY A 67 28.07 11.87 4.22
N LEU A 68 26.81 12.32 4.24
CA LEU A 68 26.55 13.73 4.56
C LEU A 68 25.14 13.91 5.15
N SER A 69 25.15 14.44 6.36
CA SER A 69 24.00 14.94 7.10
C SER A 69 24.00 16.48 7.01
N ILE A 70 22.82 17.08 7.21
CA ILE A 70 22.57 18.46 7.67
C ILE A 70 22.58 19.60 6.65
N GLY A 71 21.39 20.20 6.52
CA GLY A 71 21.11 21.64 6.43
C GLY A 71 19.58 21.82 6.46
N SER A 72 18.94 22.26 7.56
CA SER A 72 18.84 23.65 8.06
C SER A 72 18.41 24.60 6.92
N ASP A 73 17.38 25.44 6.98
CA ASP A 73 16.66 26.09 8.08
C ASP A 73 15.45 26.87 7.50
N ALA A 74 14.48 27.15 8.37
CA ALA A 74 13.46 28.21 8.42
C ALA A 74 12.86 28.91 7.17
N GLY A 75 11.56 29.21 7.27
CA GLY A 75 11.01 30.40 6.57
C GLY A 75 9.49 30.54 6.49
N ALA A 76 8.84 30.84 7.63
CA ALA A 76 7.66 31.71 7.80
C ALA A 76 6.43 31.64 6.83
N SER A 77 5.27 31.32 7.43
CA SER A 77 3.87 31.67 7.06
C SER A 77 3.68 33.20 6.82
N PRO A 78 2.52 33.78 6.35
CA PRO A 78 1.12 33.35 6.65
C PRO A 78 -0.06 33.77 5.69
N SER A 79 -1.27 33.33 6.08
CA SER A 79 -2.55 34.10 6.16
C SER A 79 -3.74 33.90 5.18
N GLN A 80 -4.87 33.49 5.79
CA GLN A 80 -6.26 34.00 5.66
C GLN A 80 -7.10 33.51 4.45
N ARG A 81 -8.32 32.99 4.62
CA ARG A 81 -9.48 33.62 5.31
C ARG A 81 -10.73 32.69 5.35
N LEU A 82 -11.56 32.90 6.37
CA LEU A 82 -12.83 32.25 6.73
C LEU A 82 -14.06 32.79 5.96
N SER A 83 -15.10 31.94 5.86
CA SER A 83 -16.56 32.25 5.95
C SER A 83 -17.32 30.94 5.59
N ASP A 84 -17.95 30.18 6.48
CA ASP A 84 -19.18 30.41 7.29
C ASP A 84 -20.41 30.84 6.47
N GLU A 85 -21.39 29.95 6.30
CA GLU A 85 -22.75 30.08 6.89
C GLU A 85 -23.79 29.08 6.28
N THR A 86 -24.46 28.33 7.18
CA THR A 86 -25.93 28.08 7.22
C THR A 86 -26.56 27.17 6.13
N SER A 87 -27.35 26.09 6.39
CA SER A 87 -28.39 25.81 7.39
C SER A 87 -28.77 24.30 7.44
N PRO A 88 -29.46 23.81 8.50
CA PRO A 88 -29.72 22.38 8.77
C PRO A 88 -31.20 21.97 8.57
N TYR A 89 -31.51 21.01 7.69
CA TYR A 89 -32.77 20.26 7.71
C TYR A 89 -32.57 18.83 7.21
N ALA A 90 -32.97 17.89 8.06
CA ALA A 90 -32.88 16.45 7.89
C ALA A 90 -33.81 15.92 6.77
N MET A 91 -33.38 14.85 6.09
CA MET A 91 -34.00 13.51 6.19
C MET A 91 -33.32 12.53 5.22
N ASP A 92 -32.68 11.52 5.82
CA ASP A 92 -32.79 10.10 5.48
C ASP A 92 -32.54 9.68 4.02
N SER A 93 -31.36 9.09 3.77
CA SER A 93 -31.25 7.67 3.38
C SER A 93 -29.88 7.41 2.78
N ASN A 94 -29.30 6.27 3.19
CA ASN A 94 -28.03 5.70 2.78
C ASN A 94 -26.80 6.18 3.59
N ASP A 95 -26.82 5.76 4.86
CA ASP A 95 -25.68 5.48 5.74
C ASP A 95 -24.64 4.61 5.02
N MET A 96 -23.92 5.23 4.09
CA MET A 96 -22.64 4.80 3.54
C MET A 96 -21.64 5.91 3.85
N SER A 97 -21.70 6.43 5.08
CA SER A 97 -20.54 7.14 5.62
C SER A 97 -19.44 6.11 5.75
N GLU A 98 -18.41 6.26 4.93
CA GLU A 98 -17.05 5.80 5.14
C GLU A 98 -16.49 6.34 6.48
N SER A 99 -17.18 6.05 7.57
CA SER A 99 -16.56 5.92 8.86
C SER A 99 -15.71 4.68 8.74
N PHE A 100 -14.40 4.88 8.60
CA PHE A 100 -13.35 3.92 8.92
C PHE A 100 -13.51 3.41 10.37
N GLU A 101 -14.63 2.76 10.66
CA GLU A 101 -14.88 2.10 11.93
C GLU A 101 -14.05 0.84 11.89
N ARG A 102 -12.84 0.95 12.44
CA ARG A 102 -11.98 -0.21 12.56
C ARG A 102 -12.75 -1.32 13.22
N PHE A 103 -12.89 -2.44 12.53
CA PHE A 103 -13.66 -3.56 13.04
C PHE A 103 -13.12 -3.98 14.41
N PRO A 104 -13.98 -4.15 15.43
CA PRO A 104 -13.52 -4.49 16.77
C PRO A 104 -12.83 -5.85 16.80
N VAL A 105 -11.87 -6.02 17.71
CA VAL A 105 -11.23 -7.31 17.95
C VAL A 105 -12.29 -8.33 18.39
N GLY A 106 -12.23 -9.53 17.82
CA GLY A 106 -13.21 -10.60 17.99
C GLY A 106 -14.33 -10.60 16.95
N THR A 107 -14.38 -9.61 16.05
CA THR A 107 -15.35 -9.58 14.95
C THR A 107 -15.03 -10.66 13.93
N LYS A 108 -16.07 -11.39 13.50
CA LYS A 108 -15.97 -12.33 12.38
C LYS A 108 -16.06 -11.56 11.08
N VAL A 109 -15.09 -11.79 10.22
CA VAL A 109 -14.89 -11.11 8.93
C VAL A 109 -14.47 -12.16 7.92
N GLN A 110 -14.55 -11.83 6.64
CA GLN A 110 -13.88 -12.59 5.60
C GLN A 110 -12.61 -11.84 5.20
N ALA A 111 -11.50 -12.55 5.14
CA ALA A 111 -10.20 -12.01 4.74
C ALA A 111 -9.68 -12.75 3.51
N VAL A 112 -8.99 -12.02 2.63
CA VAL A 112 -8.29 -12.63 1.48
C VAL A 112 -7.04 -13.34 1.99
N TRP A 113 -6.93 -14.63 1.69
CA TRP A 113 -5.74 -15.41 2.02
C TRP A 113 -4.64 -15.21 0.99
N SER A 114 -3.44 -14.84 1.43
CA SER A 114 -2.34 -14.47 0.54
C SER A 114 -1.81 -15.62 -0.34
N GLU A 115 -2.13 -16.87 -0.01
CA GLU A 115 -1.64 -18.04 -0.77
C GLU A 115 -2.44 -18.25 -2.08
N ASP A 116 -3.76 -18.14 -2.02
CA ASP A 116 -4.65 -18.38 -3.16
C ASP A 116 -5.43 -17.13 -3.64
N GLY A 117 -5.43 -16.04 -2.88
CA GLY A 117 -6.20 -14.82 -3.18
C GLY A 117 -7.71 -14.97 -2.95
N GLU A 118 -8.15 -16.07 -2.35
CA GLU A 118 -9.56 -16.36 -2.08
C GLU A 118 -10.00 -15.83 -0.71
N TRP A 119 -11.31 -15.61 -0.54
CA TRP A 119 -11.89 -15.08 0.70
C TRP A 119 -12.27 -16.20 1.66
N TYR A 120 -11.78 -16.11 2.90
CA TYR A 120 -12.06 -17.10 3.93
C TYR A 120 -12.52 -16.45 5.23
N ASP A 121 -13.33 -17.20 5.99
CA ASP A 121 -13.83 -16.75 7.29
C ASP A 121 -12.68 -16.64 8.28
N ALA A 122 -12.51 -15.45 8.82
CA ALA A 122 -11.49 -15.10 9.80
C ALA A 122 -12.08 -14.32 10.97
N THR A 123 -11.32 -14.21 12.04
CA THR A 123 -11.69 -13.43 13.23
C THR A 123 -10.58 -12.42 13.51
N ILE A 124 -10.95 -11.16 13.72
CA ILE A 124 -9.97 -10.11 14.02
C ILE A 124 -9.36 -10.36 15.39
N GLU A 125 -8.05 -10.44 15.44
CA GLU A 125 -7.27 -10.65 16.66
C GLU A 125 -6.71 -9.33 17.19
N SER A 126 -6.23 -8.44 16.30
CA SER A 126 -5.72 -7.12 16.71
C SER A 126 -5.69 -6.13 15.55
N HIS A 127 -5.55 -4.85 15.88
CA HIS A 127 -5.37 -3.77 14.90
C HIS A 127 -3.88 -3.53 14.65
N THR A 128 -3.54 -3.32 13.39
CA THR A 128 -2.19 -2.87 13.00
C THR A 128 -2.28 -1.46 12.39
N PRO A 129 -1.14 -0.76 12.18
CA PRO A 129 -1.13 0.54 11.53
C PRO A 129 -1.71 0.50 10.10
N ASN A 130 -1.54 -0.64 9.42
CA ASN A 130 -1.87 -0.83 8.02
C ASN A 130 -3.18 -1.63 7.81
N GLY A 131 -3.63 -2.36 8.82
CA GLY A 131 -4.80 -3.23 8.73
C GLY A 131 -5.10 -3.96 10.03
N TYR A 132 -5.23 -5.29 9.96
CA TYR A 132 -5.67 -6.12 11.06
C TYR A 132 -4.93 -7.45 11.04
N TYR A 133 -4.56 -7.93 12.21
CA TYR A 133 -4.28 -9.35 12.37
C TYR A 133 -5.60 -10.10 12.43
N VAL A 134 -5.79 -11.05 11.53
CA VAL A 134 -6.91 -11.98 11.52
C VAL A 134 -6.44 -13.40 11.73
N THR A 135 -7.31 -14.23 12.30
CA THR A 135 -7.10 -15.67 12.45
C THR A 135 -8.17 -16.40 11.66
N TYR A 136 -7.77 -17.17 10.65
CA TYR A 136 -8.66 -17.95 9.80
C TYR A 136 -9.31 -19.09 10.58
N ASN A 137 -10.64 -19.19 10.55
CA ASN A 137 -11.39 -20.13 11.36
C ASN A 137 -11.21 -21.58 10.89
N GLU A 138 -10.91 -21.81 9.60
CA GLU A 138 -10.75 -23.15 9.03
C GLU A 138 -9.43 -23.82 9.42
N TRP A 139 -8.34 -23.05 9.53
CA TRP A 139 -6.99 -23.58 9.78
C TRP A 139 -6.36 -23.09 11.08
N GLY A 140 -6.87 -22.02 11.69
CA GLY A 140 -6.27 -21.38 12.86
C GLY A 140 -4.99 -20.59 12.56
N ASN A 141 -4.65 -20.41 11.28
CA ASN A 141 -3.52 -19.58 10.87
C ASN A 141 -3.86 -18.10 11.09
N ARG A 142 -2.87 -17.31 11.50
CA ARG A 142 -3.00 -15.86 11.69
C ARG A 142 -2.16 -15.09 10.70
N GLU A 143 -2.71 -14.01 10.20
CA GLU A 143 -2.10 -13.20 9.15
C GLU A 143 -2.45 -11.72 9.32
N GLU A 144 -1.53 -10.83 8.96
CA GLU A 144 -1.83 -9.40 8.85
C GLU A 144 -2.42 -9.12 7.47
N VAL A 145 -3.67 -8.68 7.44
CA VAL A 145 -4.38 -8.31 6.21
C VAL A 145 -4.73 -6.83 6.25
N TYR A 146 -4.62 -6.16 5.11
CA TYR A 146 -4.98 -4.75 5.00
C TYR A 146 -6.49 -4.54 5.17
N SER A 147 -6.87 -3.34 5.62
CA SER A 147 -8.29 -3.01 5.83
C SER A 147 -9.18 -3.20 4.60
N PHE A 148 -8.63 -3.07 3.40
CA PHE A 148 -9.36 -3.24 2.14
C PHE A 148 -9.54 -4.71 1.73
N LEU A 149 -8.78 -5.64 2.34
CA LEU A 149 -8.88 -7.08 2.13
C LEU A 149 -9.80 -7.76 3.15
N LEU A 150 -10.69 -6.98 3.78
CA LEU A 150 -11.62 -7.42 4.81
C LEU A 150 -13.05 -7.04 4.43
N LYS A 151 -13.97 -7.98 4.62
CA LYS A 151 -15.42 -7.75 4.45
C LYS A 151 -16.21 -8.46 5.55
N LEU A 152 -17.45 -8.03 5.78
CA LEU A 152 -18.41 -8.68 6.67
C LEU A 152 -19.22 -9.75 5.93
#